data_AF-H1VPS4-F1
#
_entry.id   AF-H1VPS4-F1
#
_cell.length_a   1.000
_cell.length_b   1.000
_cell.length_c   1.000
_cell.angle_alpha   90.00
_cell.angle_beta   90.00
_cell.angle_gamma   90.00
#
_symmetry.space_group_name_H-M   'P 1'
#
loop_
_entity.id
_entity.type
_entity.pdbx_description
1 polymer ?
#
loop_
_entity_poly.entity_id
_entity_poly.type
_entity_poly.pdbx_seq_one_letter_code
_entity_poly.pdbx_strand_id
1 'polypeptide(L)' 'MATFTKIAEDARPSISLNPSHIISKIDDNVYGGFTEHMGRCIYGGIYDPGNPLSDENGFRKDVIEAFKELNCPVQLRH' A
#
# COMPACT_ATOMS: atom_id res chain seq x y z
N MET A 1 -2.32 3.28 32.13
CA MET A 1 -1.56 4.49 32.47
C MET A 1 -0.50 4.63 31.38
N ALA A 2 -0.73 5.50 30.38
CA ALA A 2 0.21 5.66 29.27
C ALA A 2 1.22 6.76 29.65
N THR A 3 2.51 6.43 29.64
CA THR A 3 3.58 7.39 29.95
C THR A 3 3.97 8.11 28.67
N PHE A 4 3.70 9.41 28.59
CA PHE A 4 4.22 10.26 27.53
C PHE A 4 5.65 10.67 27.88
N THR A 5 6.61 10.27 27.05
CA THR A 5 7.99 10.76 27.15
C THR A 5 8.03 12.16 26.54
N LYS A 6 8.16 13.19 27.38
CA LYS A 6 8.33 14.58 26.93
C LYS A 6 9.75 14.72 26.35
N ILE A 7 9.85 15.11 25.09
CA ILE A 7 11.13 15.47 24.45
C ILE A 7 11.52 16.87 24.94
N ALA A 8 12.82 17.16 25.08
CA ALA A 8 13.31 18.48 25.48
C ALA A 8 12.79 19.59 24.55
N GLU A 9 12.48 20.76 25.10
CA GLU A 9 11.81 21.86 24.38
C GLU A 9 12.65 22.45 23.23
N ASP A 10 13.96 22.25 23.28
CA ASP A 10 14.94 22.67 22.28
C ASP A 10 15.39 21.55 21.33
N ALA A 11 14.91 20.32 21.55
CA ALA A 11 15.29 19.17 20.73
C ALA A 11 14.78 19.35 19.31
N ARG A 12 15.71 19.38 18.35
CA ARG A 12 15.39 19.39 16.92
C ARG A 12 15.61 17.98 16.35
N PRO A 13 14.60 17.37 15.69
CA PRO A 13 14.82 16.13 14.99
C PRO A 13 15.86 16.33 13.89
N SER A 14 16.82 15.42 13.78
CA SER A 14 17.82 15.42 12.72
C SER A 14 17.89 14.04 12.09
N ILE A 15 18.23 14.01 10.80
CA ILE A 15 18.42 12.78 10.02
C ILE A 15 19.86 12.84 9.48
N SER A 16 20.65 11.82 9.79
CA SER A 16 22.01 11.66 9.26
C SER A 16 22.07 10.41 8.40
N LEU A 17 22.74 10.49 7.25
CA LEU A 17 22.86 9.41 6.28
C LEU A 17 24.33 9.00 6.12
N ASN A 18 24.62 7.71 6.17
CA ASN A 18 25.93 7.15 5.86
C ASN A 18 25.82 6.17 4.68
N PRO A 19 26.20 6.57 3.45
CA PRO A 19 26.09 5.73 2.25
C PRO A 19 26.94 4.45 2.29
N SER A 20 28.00 4.40 3.11
CA SER A 20 28.84 3.19 3.21
C SER A 20 28.27 2.14 4.16
N HIS A 21 27.22 2.46 4.92
CA HIS A 21 26.55 1.54 5.82
C HIS A 21 25.39 0.86 5.09
N ILE A 22 25.70 -0.24 4.40
CA ILE A 22 24.72 -1.02 3.62
C ILE A 22 24.06 -2.05 4.54
N ILE A 23 22.72 -2.06 4.60
CA ILE A 23 21.93 -3.07 5.34
C ILE A 23 21.71 -4.31 4.46
N SER A 24 20.96 -4.13 3.36
CA SER A 24 20.66 -5.20 2.39
C SER A 24 20.13 -4.60 1.08
N LYS A 25 20.03 -5.44 0.04
CA LYS A 25 19.24 -5.10 -1.14
C LYS A 25 17.77 -5.01 -0.74
N ILE A 26 17.06 -4.01 -1.26
CA ILE A 26 15.61 -3.89 -1.09
C ILE A 26 14.95 -4.97 -1.97
N ASP A 27 14.12 -5.81 -1.36
CA ASP A 27 13.29 -6.80 -2.07
C ASP A 27 12.03 -6.11 -2.58
N ASP A 28 11.70 -6.23 -3.86
CA ASP A 28 10.53 -5.55 -4.43
C ASP A 28 9.23 -5.99 -3.74
N ASN A 29 9.15 -7.21 -3.22
CA ASN A 29 7.95 -7.74 -2.56
C ASN A 29 7.55 -6.99 -1.29
N VAL A 30 8.41 -6.13 -0.74
CA VAL A 30 8.02 -5.22 0.36
C VAL A 30 6.96 -4.21 -0.07
N TYR A 31 6.80 -3.97 -1.38
CA TYR A 31 5.77 -3.13 -1.97
C TYR A 31 4.52 -3.93 -2.40
N GLY A 32 4.44 -5.20 -2.01
CA GLY A 32 3.30 -6.08 -2.30
C GLY A 32 2.01 -5.62 -1.61
N GLY A 33 0.88 -6.00 -2.19
CA GLY A 33 -0.46 -5.75 -1.67
C GLY A 33 -1.16 -7.03 -1.23
N PHE A 34 -2.31 -6.85 -0.58
CA PHE A 34 -3.15 -7.93 -0.09
C PHE A 34 -4.61 -7.65 -0.44
N THR A 35 -5.29 -8.68 -0.95
CA THR A 35 -6.69 -8.66 -1.33
C THR A 35 -7.41 -9.85 -0.69
N GLU A 36 -8.54 -9.57 -0.07
CA GLU A 36 -9.32 -10.57 0.67
C GLU A 36 -10.80 -10.34 0.39
N HIS A 37 -11.59 -11.41 0.43
CA HIS A 37 -13.05 -11.36 0.41
C HIS A 37 -13.66 -10.74 1.69
N MET A 38 -13.16 -9.57 2.10
CA MET A 38 -13.60 -8.83 3.27
C MET A 38 -14.19 -7.47 2.88
N GLY A 39 -15.43 -7.24 3.29
CA GLY A 39 -16.14 -5.98 3.06
C GLY A 39 -16.22 -5.63 1.57
N ARG A 40 -15.64 -4.48 1.20
CA ARG A 40 -15.65 -3.95 -0.16
C ARG A 40 -14.30 -4.04 -0.88
N CYS A 41 -13.39 -4.90 -0.42
CA CYS A 41 -12.11 -5.09 -1.08
C CYS A 41 -12.29 -5.72 -2.47
N ILE A 42 -13.00 -6.86 -2.53
CA ILE A 42 -13.37 -7.51 -3.80
C ILE A 42 -14.68 -6.93 -4.33
N TYR A 43 -15.78 -7.15 -3.63
CA TYR A 43 -17.12 -6.80 -4.10
C TYR A 43 -17.46 -5.33 -3.85
N GLY A 44 -17.69 -4.56 -4.92
CA GLY A 44 -17.81 -3.11 -4.86
C GLY A 44 -16.47 -2.36 -4.80
N GLY A 45 -15.36 -3.11 -4.81
CA GLY A 45 -13.98 -2.62 -4.92
C GLY A 45 -13.42 -2.93 -6.30
N ILE A 46 -12.60 -3.98 -6.39
CA ILE A 46 -12.00 -4.43 -7.66
C ILE A 46 -13.06 -4.95 -8.63
N TYR A 47 -14.11 -5.60 -8.11
CA TYR A 47 -15.17 -6.22 -8.89
C TYR A 47 -16.53 -5.58 -8.59
N ASP A 48 -17.13 -4.95 -9.59
CA ASP A 48 -18.44 -4.30 -9.52
C ASP A 48 -19.14 -4.32 -10.90
N PRO A 49 -19.83 -5.40 -11.28
CA PRO A 49 -20.39 -5.57 -12.63
C PRO A 49 -21.52 -4.59 -12.97
N GLY A 50 -22.13 -3.92 -11.99
CA GLY A 50 -23.14 -2.88 -12.22
C GLY A 50 -22.55 -1.50 -12.49
N ASN A 51 -21.23 -1.34 -12.41
CA ASN A 51 -20.57 -0.05 -12.53
C ASN A 51 -20.37 0.36 -14.00
N PRO A 52 -20.65 1.62 -14.39
CA PRO A 52 -20.35 2.13 -15.73
C PRO A 52 -18.85 2.07 -16.10
N LEU A 53 -17.97 2.03 -15.10
CA LEU A 53 -16.51 1.99 -15.28
C LEU A 53 -15.96 0.55 -15.32
N SER A 54 -16.83 -0.46 -15.24
CA SER A 54 -16.40 -1.85 -15.31
C SER A 54 -16.22 -2.35 -16.74
N ASP A 55 -15.37 -3.35 -16.89
CA ASP A 55 -15.20 -4.09 -18.14
C ASP A 55 -16.28 -5.19 -18.31
N GLU A 56 -16.18 -5.95 -19.40
CA GLU A 56 -17.10 -7.05 -19.72
C GLU A 56 -17.07 -8.19 -18.67
N ASN A 57 -15.99 -8.28 -17.89
CA ASN A 57 -15.84 -9.25 -16.83
C ASN A 57 -16.28 -8.71 -15.47
N GLY A 58 -16.72 -7.45 -15.38
CA GLY A 58 -17.15 -6.80 -14.14
C GLY A 58 -16.02 -6.21 -13.30
N PHE A 59 -14.79 -6.12 -13.83
CA PHE A 59 -13.67 -5.48 -13.14
C PHE A 59 -13.66 -3.97 -13.39
N ARG A 60 -13.46 -3.20 -12.33
CA ARG A 60 -13.37 -1.75 -12.42
C ARG A 60 -12.08 -1.31 -13.09
N LYS A 61 -12.20 -0.70 -14.27
CA LYS A 61 -11.05 -0.24 -15.07
C LYS A 61 -10.27 0.85 -14.35
N ASP A 62 -10.96 1.76 -13.68
CA ASP A 62 -10.33 2.85 -12.94
C ASP A 62 -9.53 2.36 -11.74
N VAL A 63 -10.00 1.31 -11.07
CA VAL A 63 -9.24 0.64 -9.99
C VAL A 63 -8.01 -0.07 -10.57
N ILE A 64 -8.14 -0.73 -11.72
CA ILE A 64 -7.01 -1.38 -12.41
C ILE A 64 -5.95 -0.36 -12.83
N GLU A 65 -6.35 0.78 -13.40
CA GLU A 65 -5.40 1.84 -13.79
C GLU A 65 -4.67 2.42 -12.57
N ALA A 66 -5.37 2.66 -11.46
CA ALA A 66 -4.73 3.07 -10.21
C ALA A 66 -3.71 2.03 -9.71
N PHE A 67 -4.02 0.73 -9.80
CA PHE A 67 -3.07 -0.33 -9.44
C PHE A 67 -1.85 -0.38 -10.34
N LYS A 68 -1.97 -0.04 -11.63
CA LYS A 68 -0.83 0.06 -12.55
C LYS A 68 0.11 1.20 -12.15
N GLU A 69 -0.42 2.35 -11.74
CA GLU A 69 0.40 3.47 -11.25
C GLU A 69 1.19 3.12 -9.99
N LEU A 70 0.60 2.32 -9.09
CA LEU A 70 1.26 1.86 -7.87
C LEU A 70 2.45 0.93 -8.12
N ASN A 71 2.57 0.31 -9.31
CA ASN A 71 3.64 -0.65 -9.64
C ASN A 71 3.82 -1.75 -8.57
N CYS A 72 2.71 -2.26 -8.05
CA CYS A 72 2.74 -3.30 -7.03
C CYS A 72 3.25 -4.63 -7.65
N PRO A 73 4.31 -5.24 -7.10
CA PRO A 73 4.94 -6.42 -7.71
C PRO A 73 4.14 -7.70 -7.52
N VAL A 74 3.34 -7.78 -6.45
CA VAL A 74 2.51 -8.94 -6.14
C VAL A 74 1.26 -8.54 -5.38
N GLN A 75 0.13 -9.18 -5.70
CA GLN A 75 -1.11 -9.10 -4.95
C GLN A 75 -1.42 -10.46 -4.36
N LEU A 76 -1.32 -10.58 -3.04
CA LEU A 76 -1.67 -11.80 -2.32
C LEU A 76 -3.19 -11.90 -2.22
N ARG A 77 -3.72 -13.10 -2.51
CA ARG A 77 -5.15 -13.39 -2.47
C ARG A 77 -5.46 -14.31 -1.29
N HIS A 78 -6.48 -13.97 -0.52
CA HIS A 78 -7.15 -14.87 0.43
C HIS A 78 -8.63 -15.02 0.08
#